data_AF-A0A957IV73-F1
#
_entry.id   AF-A0A957IV73-F1
#
_cell.length_a   1.000
_cell.length_b   1.000
_cell.length_c   1.000
_cell.angle_alpha   90.00
_cell.angle_beta   90.00
_cell.angle_gamma   90.00
#
_symmetry.space_group_name_H-M   'P 1'
#
loop_
_entity.id
_entity.type
_entity.pdbx_description
1 polymer ?
#
loop_
_entity_poly.entity_id
_entity_poly.type
_entity_poly.pdbx_seq_one_letter_code
_entity_poly.pdbx_strand_id
1 'polypeptide(L)' 'VDPSLFTVKRFPVYVETEGRSAGMTVVDQRPFSRDGTLDPLVDILLDVDAERLRALYLERLAQYGSIDP' A
#
# COMPACT_ATOMS: atom_id res chain seq x y z
N VAL A 1 -2.06 14.27 -2.18
CA VAL A 1 -1.68 13.03 -2.91
C VAL A 1 -2.96 12.48 -3.52
N ASP A 2 -2.94 12.07 -4.79
CA ASP A 2 -4.13 11.58 -5.52
C ASP A 2 -4.31 10.06 -5.30
N PRO A 3 -5.39 9.61 -4.60
CA PRO A 3 -5.62 8.18 -4.35
C PRO A 3 -5.97 7.39 -5.61
N SER A 4 -6.43 8.04 -6.69
CA SER A 4 -6.81 7.38 -7.94
C SER A 4 -5.61 6.78 -8.69
N LEU A 5 -4.39 7.09 -8.26
CA LEU A 5 -3.16 6.52 -8.78
C LEU A 5 -2.99 5.05 -8.39
N PHE A 6 -3.74 4.54 -7.42
CA PHE A 6 -3.48 3.23 -6.85
C PHE A 6 -4.66 2.28 -7.04
N THR A 7 -4.35 1.03 -7.37
CA THR A 7 -5.32 -0.06 -7.30
C THR A 7 -5.34 -0.59 -5.88
N VAL A 8 -6.48 -0.44 -5.19
CA VAL A 8 -6.64 -0.83 -3.79
C VAL A 8 -7.55 -2.03 -3.67
N LYS A 9 -7.17 -3.00 -2.84
CA LYS A 9 -8.06 -4.06 -2.39
C LYS A 9 -7.94 -4.25 -0.89
N ARG A 10 -9.08 -4.48 -0.25
CA ARG A 10 -9.16 -4.66 1.20
C ARG A 10 -9.03 -6.13 1.56
N PHE A 11 -8.12 -6.43 2.48
CA PHE A 11 -7.86 -7.79 2.95
C PHE A 11 -7.73 -7.86 4.47
N PRO A 12 -8.02 -9.02 5.08
CA PRO A 12 -7.56 -9.32 6.42
C PRO A 12 -6.04 -9.45 6.43
N VAL A 13 -5.39 -8.81 7.40
CA VAL A 13 -3.92 -8.75 7.50
C VAL A 13 -3.48 -9.05 8.92
N TYR A 14 -2.42 -9.84 9.05
CA TYR A 14 -1.70 -10.04 10.30
C TYR A 14 -0.19 -9.94 10.06
N VAL A 15 0.57 -9.78 11.15
CA VAL A 15 2.03 -9.86 11.15
C VAL A 15 2.40 -11.19 11.78
N GLU A 16 3.19 -12.00 11.07
CA GLU A 16 3.75 -13.20 11.66
C GLU A 16 4.78 -12.79 12.73
N THR A 17 4.67 -13.38 13.92
CA THR A 17 5.53 -13.00 15.06
C THR A 17 6.54 -14.08 15.40
N GLU A 18 6.34 -15.31 14.92
CA GLU A 18 7.17 -16.46 15.26
C GLU A 18 7.58 -17.29 14.02
N GLY A 19 8.55 -18.19 14.20
CA GLY A 19 9.02 -19.06 13.14
C GLY A 19 9.86 -18.36 12.05
N ARG A 20 9.97 -19.00 10.89
CA ARG A 20 10.89 -18.56 9.80
C ARG A 20 10.42 -17.31 9.07
N SER A 21 9.14 -16.98 9.17
CA SER A 21 8.49 -15.82 8.54
C SER A 21 8.20 -14.70 9.53
N ALA A 22 8.75 -14.75 10.75
CA ALA A 22 8.59 -13.69 11.74
C ALA A 22 8.96 -12.32 11.14
N GLY A 23 8.09 -11.33 11.34
CA GLY A 23 8.18 -9.97 10.79
C GLY A 23 7.50 -9.78 9.43
N MET A 24 7.01 -10.84 8.78
CA MET A 24 6.29 -10.71 7.51
C MET A 24 4.86 -10.21 7.73
N THR A 25 4.45 -9.22 6.93
CA THR A 25 3.03 -8.87 6.74
C THR A 25 2.38 -9.91 5.85
N VAL A 26 1.36 -10.60 6.36
CA VAL A 26 0.66 -11.66 5.64
C VAL A 26 -0.76 -11.22 5.34
N VAL A 27 -1.18 -11.46 4.10
CA VAL A 27 -2.52 -11.16 3.58
C VAL A 27 -3.29 -12.47 3.45
N ASP A 28 -4.47 -12.54 4.07
CA ASP A 28 -5.40 -13.66 3.80
C ASP A 28 -6.20 -13.39 2.52
N GLN A 29 -5.94 -14.17 1.47
CA GLN A 29 -6.64 -14.05 0.18
C GLN A 29 -7.82 -15.02 0.04
N ARG A 30 -8.11 -15.85 1.06
CA ARG A 30 -9.19 -16.84 1.00
C ARG A 30 -10.55 -16.13 1.02
N PRO A 31 -11.59 -16.69 0.36
CA PRO A 31 -12.92 -16.10 0.34
C PRO A 31 -13.62 -16.12 1.71
N PHE A 32 -13.18 -16.99 2.63
CA PHE A 32 -13.68 -17.08 4.00
C PHE A 32 -12.47 -17.17 4.94
N SER A 33 -12.49 -16.39 6.03
CA SER A 33 -11.50 -16.50 7.11
C SER A 33 -11.51 -17.93 7.64
N ARG A 34 -10.35 -18.57 7.64
CA ARG A 34 -10.21 -20.01 7.92
C ARG A 34 -10.61 -20.36 9.35
N ASP A 35 -10.51 -19.41 10.28
CA ASP A 35 -10.56 -19.71 11.71
C ASP A 35 -11.48 -18.78 12.51
N GLY A 36 -12.37 -18.02 11.85
CA GLY A 36 -13.27 -17.07 12.53
C GLY A 36 -12.53 -15.91 13.22
N THR A 37 -11.21 -15.80 13.01
CA THR A 37 -10.39 -14.69 13.46
C THR A 37 -10.76 -13.44 12.67
N LEU A 38 -11.03 -12.36 13.42
CA LEU A 38 -11.34 -11.03 12.91
C LEU A 38 -10.05 -10.26 12.66
N ASP A 39 -9.19 -10.78 11.77
CA ASP A 39 -8.01 -10.03 11.36
C ASP A 39 -8.47 -8.68 10.76
N PRO A 40 -7.79 -7.57 11.12
CA PRO A 40 -8.22 -6.26 10.67
C PRO A 40 -8.23 -6.17 9.15
N LEU A 41 -9.32 -5.63 8.61
CA LEU A 41 -9.44 -5.37 7.18
C LEU A 41 -8.70 -4.08 6.81
N VAL A 42 -7.55 -4.23 6.15
CA VAL A 42 -6.65 -3.15 5.73
C VAL A 42 -6.68 -3.00 4.21
N ASP A 43 -6.62 -1.75 3.74
CA ASP A 43 -6.49 -1.42 2.32
C ASP A 43 -5.05 -1.65 1.85
N ILE A 44 -4.88 -2.57 0.90
CA ILE A 44 -3.59 -2.91 0.31
C ILE A 44 -3.52 -2.33 -1.10
N LEU A 45 -2.45 -1.57 -1.34
CA LEU A 45 -2.07 -1.02 -2.64
C LEU A 45 -1.45 -2.15 -3.46
N LEU A 46 -2.17 -2.65 -4.46
CA LEU A 46 -1.73 -3.76 -5.30
C LEU A 46 -1.00 -3.30 -6.56
N ASP A 47 -1.31 -2.09 -7.03
CA ASP A 47 -0.71 -1.51 -8.23
C ASP A 47 -0.71 0.02 -8.15
N VAL A 48 0.11 0.65 -8.98
CA VAL A 48 0.24 2.11 -9.08
C VAL A 48 0.46 2.57 -10.52
N ASP A 49 -0.23 3.63 -10.92
CA ASP A 49 0.09 4.38 -12.13
C ASP A 49 1.41 5.15 -11.92
N ALA A 50 2.52 4.45 -12.18
CA ALA A 50 3.86 4.95 -11.92
C ALA A 50 4.20 6.19 -12.74
N GLU A 51 3.73 6.29 -13.98
CA GLU A 51 4.00 7.43 -14.85
C GLU A 51 3.29 8.69 -14.37
N ARG A 52 1.99 8.59 -14.01
CA ARG A 52 1.25 9.71 -13.43
C ARG A 52 1.83 10.10 -12.07
N LEU A 53 2.20 9.13 -11.23
CA LEU A 53 2.82 9.41 -9.94
C LEU A 53 4.15 10.15 -10.10
N ARG A 54 5.00 9.72 -11.04
CA ARG A 54 6.27 10.39 -11.36
C ARG A 54 6.04 11.80 -11.87
N ALA A 55 5.09 12.01 -12.78
CA ALA A 55 4.77 13.34 -13.29
C ALA A 55 4.33 14.29 -12.17
N LEU A 56 3.43 13.83 -11.29
CA LEU A 56 2.99 14.59 -10.11
C LEU A 56 4.16 14.89 -9.17
N TYR A 57 5.05 13.92 -8.94
CA TYR A 57 6.22 14.11 -8.09
C TYR A 57 7.15 15.20 -8.62
N LEU A 58 7.45 15.18 -9.93
CA LEU A 58 8.30 16.19 -10.57
C LEU A 58 7.65 17.58 -10.57
N GLU A 59 6.34 17.66 -10.85
CA GLU A 59 5.58 18.91 -10.76
C GLU A 59 5.70 19.54 -9.37
N ARG A 60 5.55 18.73 -8.31
CA ARG A 60 5.66 19.19 -6.93
C ARG A 60 7.07 19.62 -6.58
N LEU A 61 8.10 18.90 -7.01
CA LEU A 61 9.49 19.31 -6.79
C LEU A 61 9.80 20.64 -7.51
N ALA A 62 9.34 20.82 -8.73
CA ALA A 62 9.56 22.04 -9.50
C ALA A 62 8.94 23.28 -8.81
N GLN A 63 7.82 23.13 -8.10
CA GLN A 63 7.22 24.21 -7.30
C GLN A 63 8.15 24.71 -6.18
N TYR A 64 9.00 23.84 -5.62
CA TYR A 64 9.98 24.21 -4.59
C TYR A 64 11.38 24.48 -5.16
N GLY A 65 11.61 24.18 -6.44
CA GLY A 65 12.89 24.33 -7.14
C GLY A 65 13.19 25.74 -7.66
N SER A 66 12.28 26.71 -7.51
CA SER A 66 12.58 28.14 -7.68
C SER A 66 13.22 28.70 -6.40
N ILE A 67 14.38 28.17 -6.04
CA ILE A 67 15.32 28.91 -5.22
C ILE A 67 16.13 29.74 -6.23
N ASP A 68 15.80 31.03 -6.29
CA ASP A 68 16.54 32.04 -7.07
C ASP A 68 18.05 31.90 -6.81
N PRO A 69 18.91 32.07 -7.84
CA PRO A 69 20.36 31.88 -7.72
C PRO A 69 21.05 32.88 -6.78
#